data_AF-A0A847B031-F1
#
_entry.id   AF-A0A847B031-F1
#
_cell.length_a   1.000
_cell.length_b   1.000
_cell.length_c   1.000
_cell.angle_alpha   90.00
_cell.angle_beta   90.00
_cell.angle_gamma   90.00
#
_symmetry.space_group_name_H-M   'P 1'
#
loop_
_entity.id
_entity.type
_entity.pdbx_description
1 polymer ?
#
loop_
_entity_poly.entity_id
_entity_poly.type
_entity_poly.pdbx_seq_one_letter_code
_entity_poly.pdbx_strand_id
1 'polypeptide(L)'
;MNSNDDIQLNLQPPQVQNIQAFSIDEELDEHAAKLKGIELGPLKELMLYDDAVSDIMVNGPDRIFIEKHGKIELAPVKFESLEQLERVIDNILAPVGRHIGPEAPMVDARLPDGSRVNVVIPPISLVGPMISIRKYPKSKLTISDLLRYGSLSQEMAEFLKICVMSRKNIIIA
;
A
#
# COMPACT_ATOMS: atom_id res chain seq x y z
N MET A 1 -33.76 -53.03 20.10
CA MET A 1 -32.56 -52.23 20.36
C MET A 1 -31.47 -52.74 19.46
N ASN A 2 -31.12 -51.97 18.43
CA ASN A 2 -29.78 -51.97 17.83
C ASN A 2 -29.65 -50.61 17.13
N SER A 3 -29.12 -49.69 17.91
CA SER A 3 -28.49 -48.44 17.51
C SER A 3 -27.19 -48.76 16.78
N ASN A 4 -27.01 -48.24 15.57
CA ASN A 4 -25.76 -47.73 14.99
C ASN A 4 -25.98 -47.48 13.49
N ASP A 5 -26.66 -46.38 13.16
CA ASP A 5 -26.58 -45.78 11.84
C ASP A 5 -25.38 -44.82 11.82
N ASP A 6 -24.20 -45.37 11.57
CA ASP A 6 -22.99 -44.59 11.30
C ASP A 6 -23.12 -43.94 9.92
N ILE A 7 -23.56 -42.68 9.89
CA ILE A 7 -23.53 -41.83 8.69
C ILE A 7 -22.07 -41.48 8.42
N GLN A 8 -21.41 -42.24 7.54
CA GLN A 8 -20.12 -41.87 6.98
C GLN A 8 -20.28 -40.61 6.12
N LEU A 9 -19.94 -39.44 6.69
CA LEU A 9 -19.81 -38.19 5.94
C LEU A 9 -18.59 -38.30 5.01
N ASN A 10 -18.82 -38.63 3.75
CA ASN A 10 -17.80 -38.65 2.70
C ASN A 10 -17.42 -37.22 2.29
N LEU A 11 -16.71 -36.50 3.16
CA LEU A 11 -16.12 -35.20 2.86
C LEU A 11 -14.78 -35.43 2.16
N GLN A 12 -14.80 -35.55 0.83
CA GLN A 12 -13.58 -35.38 0.05
C GLN A 12 -13.11 -33.92 0.21
N PRO A 13 -11.82 -33.68 0.53
CA PRO A 13 -11.31 -32.33 0.59
C PRO A 13 -11.50 -31.64 -0.77
N PRO A 14 -11.93 -30.37 -0.80
CA PRO A 14 -12.09 -29.65 -2.06
C PRO A 14 -10.74 -29.59 -2.76
N GLN A 15 -10.72 -30.03 -4.03
CA GLN A 15 -9.57 -29.90 -4.92
C GLN A 15 -9.25 -28.40 -5.06
N VAL A 16 -8.13 -27.96 -4.50
CA VAL A 16 -7.65 -26.59 -4.63
C VAL A 16 -7.18 -26.42 -6.07
N GLN A 17 -7.90 -25.64 -6.87
CA GLN A 17 -7.42 -25.24 -8.19
C GLN A 17 -6.08 -24.51 -8.03
N ASN A 18 -5.09 -24.97 -8.78
CA ASN A 18 -3.74 -24.39 -8.85
C ASN A 18 -3.83 -22.87 -8.99
N ILE A 19 -3.45 -22.15 -7.94
CA ILE A 19 -3.11 -20.73 -8.07
C ILE A 19 -1.73 -20.75 -8.74
N GLN A 20 -1.69 -20.47 -10.05
CA GLN A 20 -0.42 -20.26 -10.75
C GLN A 20 0.34 -19.17 -10.01
N ALA A 21 1.52 -19.52 -9.49
CA ALA A 21 2.49 -18.55 -9.06
C ALA A 21 2.91 -17.76 -10.31
N PHE A 22 2.44 -16.52 -10.42
CA PHE A 22 2.99 -15.56 -11.35
C PHE A 22 4.46 -15.32 -10.96
N SER A 23 5.35 -15.43 -11.94
CA SER A 23 6.79 -15.20 -11.77
C SER A 23 7.07 -13.75 -11.36
N ILE A 24 7.85 -13.59 -10.29
CA ILE A 24 8.10 -12.33 -9.56
C ILE A 24 8.90 -11.31 -10.41
N ASP A 25 9.62 -11.76 -11.43
CA ASP A 25 10.53 -10.91 -12.21
C ASP A 25 9.80 -9.99 -13.23
N GLU A 26 8.53 -10.27 -13.57
CA GLU A 26 7.71 -9.40 -14.45
C GLU A 26 6.96 -8.28 -13.71
N GLU A 27 6.75 -8.40 -12.39
CA GLU A 27 5.95 -7.43 -11.59
C GLU A 27 6.72 -6.12 -11.28
N LEU A 28 8.06 -6.16 -11.24
CA LEU A 28 8.92 -5.03 -10.87
C LEU A 28 8.81 -3.84 -11.84
N ASP A 29 8.58 -4.12 -13.11
CA ASP A 29 8.33 -3.10 -14.15
C ASP A 29 6.86 -2.61 -14.14
N GLU A 30 5.91 -3.41 -13.66
CA GLU A 30 4.48 -3.10 -13.76
C GLU A 30 4.05 -1.97 -12.81
N HIS A 31 4.59 -1.94 -11.58
CA HIS A 31 4.23 -0.93 -10.58
C HIS A 31 4.76 0.46 -10.95
N ALA A 32 6.02 0.54 -11.40
CA ALA A 32 6.59 1.76 -11.92
C ALA A 32 5.94 2.17 -13.25
N ALA A 33 5.55 1.21 -14.09
CA ALA A 33 4.78 1.48 -15.31
C ALA A 33 3.40 2.09 -15.03
N LYS A 34 2.76 1.77 -13.89
CA LYS A 34 1.47 2.37 -13.51
C LYS A 34 1.56 3.86 -13.20
N LEU A 35 2.72 4.33 -12.72
CA LEU A 35 2.98 5.77 -12.52
C LEU A 35 3.59 6.45 -13.76
N LYS A 36 3.83 5.71 -14.84
CA LYS A 36 4.46 6.23 -16.06
C LYS A 36 3.58 7.30 -16.70
N GLY A 37 4.09 8.52 -16.75
CA GLY A 37 3.37 9.70 -17.27
C GLY A 37 2.88 10.67 -16.19
N ILE A 38 2.95 10.30 -14.91
CA ILE A 38 2.74 11.24 -13.80
C ILE A 38 4.08 11.95 -13.52
N GLU A 39 4.09 13.27 -13.65
CA GLU A 39 5.25 14.07 -13.31
C GLU A 39 5.30 14.30 -11.79
N LEU A 40 6.11 13.47 -11.12
CA LEU A 40 6.29 13.44 -9.66
C LEU A 40 7.40 14.38 -9.16
N GLY A 41 8.10 15.07 -10.08
CA GLY A 41 9.23 15.92 -9.74
C GLY A 41 10.29 15.21 -8.87
N PRO A 42 10.81 15.85 -7.81
CA PRO A 42 11.80 15.26 -6.90
C PRO A 42 11.34 13.97 -6.19
N LEU A 43 10.03 13.73 -6.10
CA LEU A 43 9.49 12.52 -5.45
C LEU A 43 9.67 11.26 -6.30
N LYS A 44 9.93 11.42 -7.61
CA LYS A 44 10.05 10.30 -8.55
C LYS A 44 11.08 9.26 -8.07
N GLU A 45 12.25 9.72 -7.62
CA GLU A 45 13.32 8.83 -7.17
C GLU A 45 12.90 7.99 -5.95
N LEU A 46 12.28 8.65 -4.97
CA LEU A 46 11.77 8.00 -3.75
C LEU A 46 10.63 7.02 -4.03
N MET A 47 9.76 7.35 -4.98
CA MET A 47 8.59 6.53 -5.30
C MET A 47 8.95 5.31 -6.14
N LEU A 48 9.79 5.47 -7.17
CA LEU A 48 10.01 4.42 -8.17
C LEU A 48 11.20 3.50 -7.85
N TYR A 49 12.27 4.04 -7.24
CA TYR A 49 13.55 3.35 -7.17
C TYR A 49 13.99 2.98 -5.74
N ASP A 50 13.38 3.56 -4.70
CA ASP A 50 13.72 3.24 -3.30
C ASP A 50 12.63 2.37 -2.65
N ASP A 51 12.82 1.05 -2.68
CA ASP A 51 11.87 0.07 -2.12
C ASP A 51 11.87 0.03 -0.59
N ALA A 52 12.87 0.60 0.07
CA ALA A 52 12.90 0.69 1.53
C ALA A 52 11.94 1.77 2.06
N VAL A 53 11.54 2.73 1.21
CA VAL A 53 10.60 3.79 1.57
C VAL A 53 9.18 3.25 1.63
N SER A 54 8.54 3.34 2.80
CA SER A 54 7.13 3.02 3.02
C SER A 54 6.22 4.24 2.95
N ASP A 55 6.66 5.37 3.50
CA ASP A 55 5.89 6.61 3.56
C ASP A 55 6.75 7.80 3.12
N ILE A 56 6.15 8.76 2.42
CA ILE A 56 6.75 10.03 2.00
C ILE A 56 5.87 11.17 2.51
N MET A 57 6.47 12.10 3.25
CA MET A 57 5.77 13.22 3.88
C MET A 57 6.43 14.53 3.45
N VAL A 58 5.72 15.33 2.66
CA VAL A 58 6.14 16.64 2.17
C VAL A 58 5.48 17.71 3.03
N ASN A 59 6.30 18.51 3.72
CA ASN A 59 5.87 19.63 4.57
C ASN A 59 6.38 20.94 3.96
N GLY A 60 5.82 21.31 2.80
CA GLY A 60 6.33 22.40 1.96
C GLY A 60 7.53 21.99 1.07
N PRO A 61 8.05 22.92 0.25
CA PRO A 61 9.02 22.59 -0.79
C PRO A 61 10.38 22.10 -0.26
N ASP A 62 10.81 22.60 0.90
CA ASP A 62 12.16 22.34 1.44
C ASP A 62 12.24 21.15 2.41
N ARG A 63 11.11 20.60 2.87
CA ARG A 63 11.09 19.60 3.94
C ARG A 63 10.33 18.36 3.52
N ILE A 64 11.06 17.39 3.02
CA ILE A 64 10.54 16.07 2.65
C ILE A 64 11.11 15.05 3.62
N PHE A 65 10.24 14.27 4.25
CA PHE A 65 10.59 13.16 5.12
C PHE A 65 10.20 11.85 4.46
N ILE A 66 10.96 10.81 4.74
CA ILE A 66 10.66 9.44 4.32
C ILE A 66 10.70 8.52 5.52
N GLU A 67 9.83 7.52 5.53
CA GLU A 67 9.92 6.41 6.46
C GLU A 67 10.63 5.23 5.80
N LYS A 68 11.68 4.72 6.46
CA LYS A 68 12.33 3.46 6.12
C LYS A 68 12.39 2.56 7.33
N HIS A 69 11.89 1.35 7.20
CA HIS A 69 11.91 0.34 8.27
C HIS A 69 11.37 0.86 9.62
N GLY A 70 10.27 1.65 9.60
CA GLY A 70 9.67 2.22 10.81
C GLY A 70 10.39 3.45 11.38
N LYS A 71 11.41 3.99 10.69
CA LYS A 71 12.13 5.19 11.12
C LYS A 71 11.94 6.32 10.13
N ILE A 72 11.61 7.50 10.64
CA ILE A 72 11.46 8.73 9.85
C ILE A 72 12.83 9.40 9.72
N GLU A 73 13.22 9.72 8.50
CA GLU A 73 14.45 10.46 8.18
C GLU A 73 14.17 11.59 7.17
N LEU A 74 15.04 12.61 7.13
CA LEU A 74 14.95 13.68 6.13
C LEU A 74 15.42 13.14 4.78
N ALA A 75 14.62 13.34 3.75
CA ALA A 75 14.95 12.90 2.40
C ALA A 75 16.09 13.76 1.81
N PRO A 76 16.94 13.20 0.93
CA PRO A 76 18.02 13.93 0.25
C PRO A 76 17.53 14.81 -0.92
N VAL A 77 16.22 14.94 -1.09
CA VAL A 77 15.58 15.68 -2.20
C VAL A 77 14.68 16.78 -1.64
N LYS A 78 14.50 17.83 -2.44
CA LYS A 78 13.58 18.94 -2.17
C LYS A 78 13.00 19.47 -3.48
N PHE A 79 11.92 20.21 -3.38
CA PHE A 79 11.40 20.99 -4.50
C PHE A 79 12.24 22.24 -4.71
N GLU A 80 12.36 22.66 -5.97
CA GLU A 80 13.07 23.88 -6.36
C GLU A 80 12.29 25.13 -5.96
N SER A 81 10.96 25.03 -5.90
CA SER A 81 10.05 26.14 -5.62
C SER A 81 8.69 25.63 -5.13
N LEU A 82 7.90 26.54 -4.55
CA LEU A 82 6.52 26.27 -4.18
C LEU A 82 5.67 25.94 -5.41
N GLU A 83 5.90 26.64 -6.51
CA GLU A 83 5.21 26.45 -7.78
C GLU A 83 5.47 25.05 -8.36
N GLN A 84 6.67 24.51 -8.18
CA GLN A 84 6.96 23.12 -8.59
C GLN A 84 6.17 22.13 -7.74
N LEU A 85 6.08 22.34 -6.42
CA LEU A 85 5.29 21.50 -5.52
C LEU A 85 3.80 21.51 -5.92
N GLU A 86 3.25 22.68 -6.20
CA GLU A 86 1.85 22.83 -6.64
C GLU A 86 1.59 22.12 -7.98
N ARG A 87 2.50 22.25 -8.96
CA ARG A 87 2.40 21.50 -10.23
C ARG A 87 2.43 19.99 -10.02
N VAL A 88 3.31 19.51 -9.14
CA VAL A 88 3.39 18.08 -8.81
C VAL A 88 2.09 17.61 -8.14
N ILE A 89 1.49 18.42 -7.26
CA ILE A 89 0.17 18.11 -6.67
C ILE A 89 -0.89 17.96 -7.76
N ASP A 90 -0.99 18.91 -8.69
CA ASP A 90 -1.97 18.84 -9.78
C ASP A 90 -1.75 17.61 -10.66
N ASN A 91 -0.50 17.29 -10.98
CA ASN A 91 -0.14 16.12 -11.77
C ASN A 91 -0.47 14.80 -11.06
N ILE A 92 -0.31 14.74 -9.74
CA ILE A 92 -0.68 13.59 -8.90
C ILE A 92 -2.21 13.39 -8.88
N LEU A 93 -2.98 14.48 -8.78
CA LEU A 93 -4.44 14.43 -8.63
C LEU A 93 -5.20 14.28 -9.96
N ALA A 94 -4.66 14.79 -11.07
CA ALA A 94 -5.32 14.80 -12.37
C ALA A 94 -5.74 13.40 -12.88
N PRO A 95 -4.88 12.35 -12.83
CA PRO A 95 -5.27 11.00 -13.27
C PRO A 95 -6.37 10.36 -12.41
N VAL A 96 -6.53 10.82 -11.16
CA VAL A 96 -7.56 10.33 -10.24
C VAL A 96 -8.88 11.11 -10.41
N GLY A 97 -8.91 12.13 -11.28
CA GLY A 97 -10.08 13.00 -11.48
C GLY A 97 -10.40 13.83 -10.24
N ARG A 98 -9.37 14.22 -9.48
CA ARG A 98 -9.50 15.06 -8.28
C ARG A 98 -8.80 16.39 -8.52
N HIS A 99 -9.30 17.42 -7.84
CA HIS A 99 -8.71 18.75 -7.82
C HIS A 99 -8.72 19.26 -6.38
N ILE A 100 -7.75 20.11 -6.06
CA ILE A 100 -7.63 20.76 -4.76
C ILE A 100 -7.68 22.28 -4.96
N GLY A 101 -8.28 22.99 -4.02
CA GLY A 101 -8.40 24.44 -4.10
C GLY A 101 -8.94 25.04 -2.80
N PRO A 102 -9.05 26.38 -2.70
CA PRO A 102 -9.43 27.05 -1.47
C PRO A 102 -10.79 26.62 -0.90
N GLU A 103 -11.75 26.24 -1.77
CA GLU A 103 -13.09 25.76 -1.39
C GLU A 103 -13.08 24.33 -0.84
N ALA A 104 -12.06 23.53 -1.23
CA ALA A 104 -11.86 22.16 -0.81
C ALA A 104 -10.35 21.90 -0.60
N PRO A 105 -9.78 22.41 0.53
CA PRO A 105 -8.33 22.48 0.73
C PRO A 105 -7.68 21.17 1.18
N MET A 106 -8.37 20.03 1.03
CA MET A 106 -7.88 18.71 1.37
C MET A 106 -8.46 17.66 0.42
N VAL A 107 -7.63 16.71 -0.01
CA VAL A 107 -8.02 15.61 -0.90
C VAL A 107 -7.33 14.32 -0.49
N ASP A 108 -8.11 13.24 -0.43
CA ASP A 108 -7.62 11.86 -0.36
C ASP A 108 -7.82 11.16 -1.70
N ALA A 109 -6.80 10.47 -2.17
CA ALA A 109 -6.79 9.76 -3.44
C ALA A 109 -5.97 8.47 -3.39
N ARG A 110 -6.21 7.61 -4.37
CA ARG A 110 -5.40 6.41 -4.61
C ARG A 110 -4.74 6.54 -5.98
N LEU A 111 -3.43 6.39 -6.00
CA LEU A 111 -2.63 6.44 -7.21
C LEU A 111 -2.77 5.15 -8.01
N PRO A 112 -2.44 5.17 -9.32
CA PRO A 112 -2.56 3.99 -10.19
C PRO A 112 -1.75 2.77 -9.72
N ASP A 113 -0.65 2.99 -9.01
CA ASP A 113 0.17 1.94 -8.40
C ASP A 113 -0.48 1.32 -7.15
N GLY A 114 -1.54 1.93 -6.64
CA GLY A 114 -2.26 1.50 -5.45
C GLY A 114 -1.87 2.28 -4.18
N SER A 115 -0.85 3.13 -4.26
CA SER A 115 -0.39 4.00 -3.17
C SER A 115 -1.50 4.97 -2.77
N ARG A 116 -1.56 5.32 -1.49
CA ARG A 116 -2.53 6.30 -0.98
C ARG A 116 -1.86 7.65 -0.88
N VAL A 117 -2.54 8.69 -1.34
CA VAL A 117 -2.07 10.08 -1.21
C VAL A 117 -3.11 10.92 -0.49
N ASN A 118 -2.63 11.71 0.45
CA ASN A 118 -3.36 12.79 1.08
C ASN A 118 -2.65 14.10 0.74
N VAL A 119 -3.42 15.11 0.31
CA VAL A 119 -2.91 16.45 0.04
C VAL A 119 -3.71 17.46 0.85
N VAL A 120 -3.02 18.41 1.46
CA VAL A 120 -3.61 19.51 2.25
C VAL A 120 -2.95 20.82 1.86
N ILE A 121 -3.74 21.86 1.64
CA ILE A 121 -3.25 23.22 1.31
C ILE A 121 -3.79 24.26 2.32
N PRO A 122 -3.27 25.50 2.31
CA PRO A 122 -3.88 26.59 3.07
C PRO A 122 -5.38 26.76 2.72
N PRO A 123 -6.24 27.13 3.70
CA PRO A 123 -5.90 27.57 5.06
C PRO A 123 -5.72 26.44 6.09
N ILE A 124 -5.92 25.17 5.73
CA ILE A 124 -5.79 24.05 6.68
C ILE A 124 -4.33 23.82 7.06
N SER A 125 -3.42 23.96 6.10
CA SER A 125 -2.00 23.92 6.37
C SER A 125 -1.42 25.30 6.68
N LEU A 126 -0.69 25.40 7.79
CA LEU A 126 0.00 26.62 8.23
C LEU A 126 1.36 26.85 7.55
N VAL A 127 1.91 25.82 6.90
CA VAL A 127 3.28 25.81 6.36
C VAL A 127 3.31 25.74 4.82
N GLY A 128 2.16 25.91 4.17
CA GLY A 128 1.98 25.72 2.73
C GLY A 128 1.50 24.32 2.37
N PRO A 129 1.50 23.94 1.07
CA PRO A 129 1.03 22.63 0.63
C PRO A 129 1.79 21.48 1.31
N MET A 130 1.04 20.47 1.74
CA MET A 130 1.55 19.25 2.35
C MET A 130 1.04 18.03 1.59
N ILE A 131 1.88 17.00 1.50
CA ILE A 131 1.54 15.72 0.87
C ILE A 131 1.95 14.60 1.80
N SER A 132 1.09 13.62 2.03
CA SER A 132 1.45 12.34 2.64
C SER A 132 1.15 11.21 1.67
N ILE A 133 2.18 10.51 1.21
CA ILE A 133 2.06 9.35 0.33
C ILE A 133 2.44 8.10 1.13
N ARG A 134 1.50 7.16 1.25
CA ARG A 134 1.79 5.81 1.75
C ARG A 134 1.92 4.86 0.57
N LYS A 135 3.14 4.38 0.32
CA LYS A 135 3.43 3.50 -0.80
C LYS A 135 2.70 2.17 -0.61
N TYR A 136 2.18 1.63 -1.69
CA TYR A 136 1.68 0.27 -1.68
C TYR A 136 2.88 -0.70 -1.69
N PRO A 137 3.03 -1.58 -0.69
CA PRO A 137 4.19 -2.45 -0.62
C PRO A 137 4.23 -3.38 -1.84
N LYS A 138 5.38 -3.45 -2.52
CA LYS A 138 5.59 -4.34 -3.68
C LYS A 138 5.50 -5.82 -3.27
N SER A 139 6.09 -6.17 -2.13
CA SER A 139 6.05 -7.53 -1.60
C SER A 139 4.78 -7.79 -0.79
N LYS A 140 4.00 -8.80 -1.19
CA LYS A 140 2.90 -9.32 -0.36
C LYS A 140 3.47 -10.10 0.82
N LEU A 141 2.97 -9.83 2.02
CA LEU A 141 3.33 -10.60 3.21
C LEU A 141 2.84 -12.04 3.08
N THR A 142 3.73 -13.00 3.32
CA THR A 142 3.39 -14.42 3.38
C THR A 142 3.16 -14.87 4.82
N ILE A 143 2.51 -16.02 5.02
CA ILE A 143 2.38 -16.64 6.35
C ILE A 143 3.77 -16.87 6.98
N SER A 144 4.76 -17.27 6.18
CA SER A 144 6.14 -17.45 6.64
C SER A 144 6.76 -16.15 7.15
N ASP A 145 6.44 -15.01 6.53
CA ASP A 145 6.89 -13.71 7.02
C ASP A 145 6.24 -13.35 8.35
N LEU A 146 4.93 -13.60 8.50
CA LEU A 146 4.20 -13.33 9.74
C LEU A 146 4.70 -14.19 10.92
N LEU A 147 5.04 -15.46 10.66
CA LEU A 147 5.72 -16.33 11.62
C LEU A 147 7.09 -15.78 12.01
N ARG A 148 7.90 -15.38 11.02
CA ARG A 148 9.23 -14.80 11.23
C ARG A 148 9.18 -13.51 12.05
N TYR A 149 8.16 -12.68 11.83
CA TYR A 149 7.93 -11.45 12.59
C TYR A 149 7.31 -11.68 13.97
N GLY A 150 6.95 -12.92 14.31
CA GLY A 150 6.28 -13.24 15.57
C GLY A 150 4.86 -12.67 15.67
N SER A 151 4.26 -12.27 14.54
CA SER A 151 2.90 -11.74 14.49
C SER A 151 1.84 -12.82 14.71
N LEU A 152 2.19 -14.08 14.49
CA LEU A 152 1.36 -15.25 14.78
C LEU A 152 2.25 -16.46 15.10
N SER A 153 1.73 -17.43 15.86
CA SER A 153 2.42 -18.70 16.13
C SER A 153 2.15 -19.74 15.04
N GLN A 154 2.95 -20.80 15.01
CA GLN A 154 2.74 -21.92 14.07
C GLN A 154 1.36 -22.54 14.23
N GLU A 155 0.91 -22.72 15.48
CA GLU A 155 -0.40 -23.28 15.81
C GLU A 155 -1.53 -22.36 15.33
N MET A 156 -1.38 -21.04 15.45
CA MET A 156 -2.34 -20.07 14.92
C MET A 156 -2.39 -20.11 13.38
N ALA A 157 -1.23 -20.23 12.72
CA ALA A 157 -1.17 -20.35 11.25
C ALA A 157 -1.94 -21.58 10.77
N GLU A 158 -1.73 -22.72 11.42
CA GLU A 158 -2.40 -23.99 11.11
C GLU A 158 -3.89 -23.92 11.40
N PHE A 159 -4.28 -23.34 12.54
CA PHE A 159 -5.68 -23.13 12.88
C PHE A 159 -6.39 -22.26 11.83
N LEU A 160 -5.81 -21.12 11.45
CA LEU A 160 -6.36 -20.25 10.41
C LEU A 160 -6.46 -20.96 9.07
N LYS A 161 -5.44 -21.76 8.70
CA LYS A 161 -5.46 -22.57 7.47
C LYS A 161 -6.64 -23.55 7.47
N ILE A 162 -6.87 -24.25 8.58
CA ILE A 162 -8.02 -25.17 8.74
C ILE A 162 -9.34 -24.41 8.64
N CYS A 163 -9.48 -23.25 9.29
CA CYS A 163 -10.68 -22.42 9.21
C CYS A 163 -10.99 -21.96 7.78
N VAL A 164 -9.97 -21.52 7.02
CA VAL A 164 -10.10 -21.13 5.61
C VAL A 164 -10.51 -22.31 4.75
N MET A 165 -9.83 -23.47 4.88
CA MET A 165 -10.16 -24.68 4.12
C MET A 165 -11.57 -25.20 4.44
N SER A 166 -12.02 -25.01 5.68
CA SER A 166 -13.37 -25.37 6.15
C SER A 166 -14.43 -24.30 5.84
N ARG A 167 -14.07 -23.24 5.12
CA ARG A 167 -14.94 -22.11 4.73
C ARG A 167 -15.66 -21.48 5.92
N LYS A 168 -14.97 -21.34 7.05
CA LYS A 168 -15.50 -20.61 8.20
C LYS A 168 -15.44 -19.11 7.94
N ASN A 169 -16.38 -18.38 8.52
CA ASN A 169 -16.34 -16.92 8.53
C ASN A 169 -15.24 -16.47 9.49
N ILE A 170 -14.31 -15.66 9.00
CA ILE A 170 -13.17 -15.14 9.75
C ILE A 170 -13.18 -13.62 9.57
N ILE A 171 -13.08 -12.90 10.68
CA ILE A 171 -12.96 -11.43 10.71
C ILE A 171 -11.55 -11.09 11.18
N ILE A 172 -10.87 -10.22 10.44
CA ILE A 172 -9.59 -9.63 10.85
C ILE A 172 -9.92 -8.26 11.46
N ALA A 173 -9.55 -8.05 12.72
CA ALA A 173 -9.86 -6.86 13.51
C ALA A 173 -8.61 -6.32 14.18
#